data_AF-A0A5T0UNB0-F1
#
_entry.id   AF-A0A5T0UNB0-F1
#
_cell.length_a   1.000
_cell.length_b   1.000
_cell.length_c   1.000
_cell.angle_alpha   90.00
_cell.angle_beta   90.00
_cell.angle_gamma   90.00
#
_symmetry.space_group_name_H-M   'P 1'
#
loop_
_entity.id
_entity.type
_entity.pdbx_description
1 polymer ?
#
loop_
_entity_poly.entity_id
_entity_poly.type
_entity_poly.pdbx_seq_one_letter_code
_entity_poly.pdbx_strand_id
1 'polypeptide(L)'
;VKDDKVDLELVKKLATQQFDRQFKEITPKESKVTEPVDPAVSAELTQTDLALIAVSKQYLPLEFIEELKRQKHSFVTNLERYTVKNLVEKQVLPNAVINVLLHYYLIAQNNTMLEDKVANRFTKAAAKLAEKKIKTPEEAMLYMREANQKAREKQKQKQYYGRKQQVVQKETLPDWAKTKENK
;
A
#
# COMPACT_ATOMS: atom_id res chain seq x y z
N VAL A 1 -40.07 6.48 -37.85
CA VAL A 1 -38.80 6.55 -37.09
C VAL A 1 -39.10 5.95 -35.73
N LYS A 2 -38.64 4.73 -35.46
CA LYS A 2 -38.97 4.03 -34.19
C LYS A 2 -37.98 4.50 -33.13
N ASP A 3 -38.50 5.06 -32.05
CA ASP A 3 -37.76 5.48 -30.86
C ASP A 3 -37.00 4.30 -30.25
N ASP A 4 -35.68 4.34 -30.38
CA ASP A 4 -34.75 3.41 -29.75
C ASP A 4 -34.50 3.86 -28.30
N LYS A 5 -35.54 3.71 -27.45
CA LYS A 5 -35.42 3.97 -26.02
C LYS A 5 -34.60 2.82 -25.42
N VAL A 6 -33.33 3.10 -25.17
CA VAL A 6 -32.46 2.22 -24.36
C VAL A 6 -33.12 2.02 -23.00
N ASP A 7 -33.63 0.82 -22.72
CA ASP A 7 -34.20 0.46 -21.43
C ASP A 7 -33.10 0.39 -20.37
N LEU A 8 -32.85 1.52 -19.69
CA LEU A 8 -31.86 1.64 -18.62
C LEU A 8 -32.09 0.64 -17.47
N GLU A 9 -33.35 0.28 -17.21
CA GLU A 9 -33.75 -0.73 -16.24
C GLU A 9 -33.21 -2.12 -16.62
N LEU A 10 -33.29 -2.47 -17.91
CA LEU A 10 -32.78 -3.73 -18.44
C LEU A 10 -31.25 -3.77 -18.34
N VAL A 11 -30.59 -2.66 -18.68
CA VAL A 11 -29.13 -2.53 -18.60
C VAL A 11 -28.65 -2.63 -17.14
N LYS A 12 -29.33 -1.96 -16.19
CA LYS A 12 -28.98 -2.02 -14.76
C LYS A 12 -29.17 -3.42 -14.18
N LYS A 13 -30.25 -4.11 -14.58
CA LYS A 13 -30.52 -5.50 -14.16
C LYS A 13 -29.50 -6.48 -14.74
N LEU A 14 -29.11 -6.33 -16.00
CA LEU A 14 -28.08 -7.14 -16.62
C LEU A 14 -26.70 -6.89 -16.00
N ALA A 15 -26.35 -5.63 -15.74
CA ALA A 15 -25.07 -5.26 -15.12
C ALA A 15 -24.95 -5.83 -13.69
N THR A 16 -26.02 -5.75 -12.89
CA THR A 16 -26.06 -6.35 -11.54
C THR A 16 -26.00 -7.87 -11.59
N GLN A 17 -26.74 -8.50 -12.50
CA GLN A 17 -26.73 -9.96 -12.66
C GLN A 17 -25.38 -10.51 -13.14
N GLN A 18 -24.70 -9.81 -14.06
CA GLN A 18 -23.36 -10.17 -14.52
C GLN A 18 -22.31 -9.98 -13.42
N PHE A 19 -22.42 -8.92 -12.63
CA PHE A 19 -21.53 -8.66 -11.50
C PHE A 19 -21.68 -9.72 -10.40
N ASP A 20 -22.90 -10.06 -10.00
CA ASP A 20 -23.16 -11.11 -9.00
C ASP A 20 -22.68 -12.49 -9.48
N ARG A 21 -22.87 -12.80 -10.76
CA ARG A 21 -22.43 -14.08 -11.34
C ARG A 21 -20.90 -14.19 -11.34
N GLN A 22 -20.20 -13.11 -11.69
CA GLN A 22 -18.74 -13.07 -11.58
C GLN A 22 -18.29 -13.18 -10.12
N PHE A 23 -18.90 -12.46 -9.18
CA PHE A 23 -18.54 -12.55 -7.75
C PHE A 23 -18.79 -13.92 -7.13
N LYS A 24 -19.84 -14.62 -7.56
CA LYS A 24 -20.19 -15.96 -7.09
C LYS A 24 -19.29 -17.06 -7.68
N GLU A 25 -18.65 -16.80 -8.82
CA GLU A 25 -17.64 -17.68 -9.42
C GLU A 25 -16.21 -17.39 -8.90
N ILE A 26 -15.95 -16.20 -8.35
CA ILE A 26 -14.66 -15.78 -7.76
C ILE A 26 -14.56 -16.09 -6.25
N THR A 27 -15.64 -16.57 -5.62
CA THR A 27 -15.59 -17.09 -4.24
C THR A 27 -15.38 -18.61 -4.27
N PRO A 28 -14.13 -19.11 -4.16
CA PRO A 28 -13.94 -20.50 -3.82
C PRO A 28 -14.54 -20.75 -2.43
N LYS A 29 -15.53 -21.64 -2.41
CA LYS A 29 -15.98 -22.39 -1.25
C LYS A 29 -14.75 -23.09 -0.63
N GLU A 30 -14.62 -22.98 0.69
CA GLU A 30 -13.76 -23.80 1.57
C GLU A 30 -12.24 -23.52 1.48
N SER A 31 -11.57 -23.14 2.57
CA SER A 31 -11.40 -24.04 3.71
C SER A 31 -11.03 -23.29 5.00
N LYS A 32 -11.70 -23.67 6.07
CA LYS A 32 -11.29 -23.48 7.45
C LYS A 32 -10.03 -24.31 7.70
N VAL A 33 -8.86 -23.82 7.26
CA VAL A 33 -7.56 -24.39 7.65
C VAL A 33 -7.02 -23.57 8.80
N THR A 34 -7.26 -24.07 9.99
CA THR A 34 -6.47 -23.80 11.18
C THR A 34 -5.07 -24.34 10.90
N GLU A 35 -4.23 -23.58 10.20
CA GLU A 35 -2.78 -23.79 10.28
C GLU A 35 -2.32 -23.24 11.64
N PRO A 36 -1.55 -24.02 12.43
CA PRO A 36 -1.06 -23.56 13.71
C PRO A 36 -0.14 -22.38 13.46
N VAL A 37 -0.51 -21.22 14.00
CA VAL A 37 0.36 -20.05 14.03
C VAL A 37 1.62 -20.48 14.77
N ASP A 38 2.77 -20.52 14.09
CA ASP A 38 4.04 -20.80 14.73
C ASP A 38 4.23 -19.82 15.90
N PRO A 39 4.37 -20.30 17.14
CA PRO A 39 4.39 -19.44 18.33
C PRO A 39 5.61 -18.49 18.36
N ALA A 40 6.64 -18.75 17.55
CA ALA A 40 7.83 -17.91 17.43
C ALA A 40 7.55 -16.57 16.73
N VAL A 41 6.63 -16.52 15.77
CA VAL A 41 6.28 -15.28 15.03
C VAL A 41 5.39 -14.37 15.88
N SER A 42 4.59 -14.98 16.76
CA SER A 42 3.71 -14.26 17.69
C SER A 42 4.44 -13.52 18.81
N ALA A 43 5.67 -13.93 19.15
CA ALA A 43 6.45 -13.34 20.24
C ALA A 43 7.00 -11.93 19.94
N GLU A 44 7.15 -11.56 18.67
CA GLU A 44 7.61 -10.23 18.26
C GLU A 44 6.48 -9.22 17.97
N LEU A 45 5.22 -9.68 18.00
CA LEU A 45 4.04 -8.89 17.67
C LEU A 45 3.47 -8.24 18.93
N THR A 46 3.16 -6.95 18.83
CA THR A 46 2.53 -6.21 19.94
C THR A 46 1.04 -6.53 20.04
N GLN A 47 0.42 -6.25 21.19
CA GLN A 47 -1.03 -6.45 21.38
C GLN A 47 -1.86 -5.70 20.32
N THR A 48 -1.39 -4.53 19.90
CA THR A 48 -2.01 -3.74 18.82
C THR A 48 -1.89 -4.42 17.46
N ASP A 49 -0.77 -5.09 17.20
CA ASP A 49 -0.57 -5.83 15.94
C ASP A 49 -1.49 -7.05 15.87
N LEU A 50 -1.65 -7.77 16.97
CA LEU A 50 -2.55 -8.92 17.04
C LEU A 50 -4.02 -8.51 16.81
N ALA A 51 -4.44 -7.39 17.41
CA ALA A 51 -5.77 -6.84 17.17
C ALA A 51 -5.96 -6.45 15.69
N LEU A 52 -4.95 -5.82 15.07
CA LEU A 52 -4.99 -5.48 13.66
C LEU A 52 -5.05 -6.72 12.76
N ILE A 53 -4.31 -7.78 13.08
CA ILE A 53 -4.33 -9.04 12.34
C ILE A 53 -5.71 -9.69 12.42
N ALA A 54 -6.33 -9.71 13.60
CA ALA A 54 -7.67 -10.24 13.78
C ALA A 54 -8.71 -9.47 12.94
N VAL A 55 -8.68 -8.14 13.00
CA VAL A 55 -9.53 -7.28 12.16
C VAL A 55 -9.25 -7.54 10.67
N SER A 56 -7.98 -7.61 10.28
CA SER A 56 -7.58 -7.83 8.88
C SER A 56 -8.10 -9.15 8.31
N LYS A 57 -8.27 -10.19 9.13
CA LYS A 57 -8.85 -11.48 8.71
C LYS A 57 -10.38 -11.42 8.52
N GLN A 58 -11.06 -10.49 9.19
CA GLN A 58 -12.53 -10.39 9.22
C GLN A 58 -13.10 -9.61 8.01
N TYR A 59 -12.37 -8.59 7.54
CA TYR A 59 -12.88 -7.66 6.52
C TYR A 59 -12.40 -7.98 5.11
N LEU A 60 -13.22 -7.68 4.11
CA LEU A 60 -12.78 -7.63 2.71
C LEU A 60 -11.93 -6.38 2.46
N PRO A 61 -10.97 -6.39 1.51
CA PRO A 61 -10.08 -5.23 1.32
C PRO A 61 -10.76 -3.93 0.92
N LEU A 62 -11.86 -4.02 0.17
CA LEU A 62 -12.66 -2.85 -0.19
C LEU A 62 -13.46 -2.31 1.00
N GLU A 63 -14.05 -3.18 1.80
CA GLU A 63 -14.77 -2.77 3.02
C GLU A 63 -13.82 -2.21 4.07
N PHE A 64 -12.63 -2.80 4.19
CA PHE A 64 -11.61 -2.38 5.15
C PHE A 64 -11.13 -0.96 4.89
N ILE A 65 -10.84 -0.59 3.64
CA ILE A 65 -10.44 0.79 3.31
C ILE A 65 -11.58 1.79 3.52
N GLU A 66 -12.82 1.40 3.26
CA GLU A 66 -14.01 2.22 3.51
C GLU A 66 -14.19 2.47 5.01
N GLU A 67 -14.03 1.45 5.85
CA GLU A 67 -14.03 1.56 7.30
C GLU A 67 -12.94 2.51 7.81
N LEU A 68 -11.70 2.31 7.36
CA LEU A 68 -10.57 3.16 7.75
C LEU A 68 -10.79 4.62 7.39
N LYS A 69 -11.36 4.90 6.21
CA LYS A 69 -11.67 6.27 5.78
C LYS A 69 -12.85 6.84 6.54
N ARG A 70 -13.89 6.05 6.82
CA ARG A 70 -15.05 6.48 7.60
C ARG A 70 -14.64 6.94 9.01
N GLN A 71 -13.74 6.21 9.65
CA GLN A 71 -13.17 6.60 10.96
C GLN A 71 -12.39 7.92 10.90
N LYS A 72 -11.77 8.24 9.77
CA LYS A 72 -11.07 9.51 9.51
C LYS A 72 -11.99 10.60 8.93
N HIS A 73 -13.30 10.41 8.94
CA HIS A 73 -14.29 11.30 8.33
C HIS A 73 -13.99 11.63 6.86
N SER A 74 -13.44 10.66 6.14
CA SER A 74 -13.06 10.78 4.73
C SER A 74 -13.76 9.71 3.91
N PHE A 75 -13.64 9.81 2.58
CA PHE A 75 -14.20 8.88 1.62
C PHE A 75 -13.10 8.19 0.82
N VAL A 76 -13.43 7.03 0.25
CA VAL A 76 -12.55 6.29 -0.65
C VAL A 76 -12.68 6.86 -2.05
N THR A 77 -11.56 7.12 -2.68
CA THR A 77 -11.52 7.66 -4.04
C THR A 77 -11.54 6.57 -5.11
N ASN A 78 -11.88 6.95 -6.34
CA ASN A 78 -11.93 6.02 -7.46
C ASN A 78 -10.59 5.31 -7.71
N LEU A 79 -9.47 6.05 -7.57
CA LEU A 79 -8.13 5.49 -7.70
C LEU A 79 -7.83 4.44 -6.63
N GLU A 80 -8.18 4.73 -5.37
CA GLU A 80 -8.04 3.79 -4.25
C GLU A 80 -8.86 2.52 -4.49
N ARG A 81 -10.15 2.68 -4.81
CA ARG A 81 -11.05 1.56 -5.10
C ARG A 81 -10.53 0.72 -6.27
N TYR A 82 -10.09 1.35 -7.35
CA TYR A 82 -9.53 0.65 -8.52
C TYR A 82 -8.25 -0.11 -8.16
N THR A 83 -7.33 0.51 -7.41
CA THR A 83 -6.05 -0.09 -7.02
C THR A 83 -6.26 -1.35 -6.17
N VAL A 84 -7.16 -1.26 -5.18
CA VAL A 84 -7.48 -2.40 -4.31
C VAL A 84 -8.20 -3.48 -5.09
N LYS A 85 -9.21 -3.12 -5.90
CA LYS A 85 -9.96 -4.06 -6.74
C LYS A 85 -9.02 -4.85 -7.67
N ASN A 86 -8.16 -4.15 -8.40
CA ASN A 86 -7.21 -4.76 -9.32
C ASN A 86 -6.23 -5.72 -8.58
N LEU A 87 -5.86 -5.40 -7.34
CA LEU A 87 -4.99 -6.29 -6.57
C LEU A 87 -5.72 -7.58 -6.12
N VAL A 88 -6.99 -7.46 -5.69
CA VAL A 88 -7.83 -8.60 -5.32
C VAL A 88 -8.12 -9.49 -6.53
N GLU A 89 -8.43 -8.90 -7.68
CA GLU A 89 -8.70 -9.63 -8.93
C GLU A 89 -7.52 -10.48 -9.40
N LYS A 90 -6.29 -10.05 -9.11
CA LYS A 90 -5.08 -10.82 -9.43
C LYS A 90 -4.89 -12.06 -8.56
N GLN A 91 -5.59 -12.17 -7.44
CA GLN A 91 -5.53 -13.31 -6.50
C GLN A 91 -4.11 -13.73 -6.07
N VAL A 92 -3.15 -12.81 -6.15
CA VAL A 92 -1.75 -13.07 -5.80
C VAL A 92 -1.50 -13.09 -4.30
N LEU A 93 -2.39 -12.46 -3.52
CA LEU A 93 -2.25 -12.30 -2.07
C LEU A 93 -3.60 -12.53 -1.39
N PRO A 94 -3.61 -13.12 -0.18
CA PRO A 94 -4.82 -13.22 0.63
C PRO A 94 -5.34 -11.85 1.07
N ASN A 95 -6.66 -11.73 1.21
CA ASN A 95 -7.33 -10.49 1.63
C ASN A 95 -6.75 -9.93 2.94
N ALA A 96 -6.45 -10.80 3.90
CA ALA A 96 -5.87 -10.40 5.18
C ALA A 96 -4.50 -9.70 5.03
N VAL A 97 -3.67 -10.18 4.11
CA VAL A 97 -2.36 -9.57 3.82
C VAL A 97 -2.53 -8.20 3.15
N ILE A 98 -3.52 -8.08 2.25
CA ILE A 98 -3.84 -6.82 1.60
C ILE A 98 -4.31 -5.78 2.63
N ASN A 99 -5.14 -6.18 3.60
CA ASN A 99 -5.62 -5.31 4.69
C ASN A 99 -4.49 -4.78 5.57
N VAL A 100 -3.54 -5.65 5.93
CA VAL A 100 -2.31 -5.25 6.63
C VAL A 100 -1.52 -4.20 5.84
N LEU A 101 -1.35 -4.40 4.53
CA LEU A 101 -0.68 -3.43 3.66
C LEU A 101 -1.45 -2.09 3.62
N LEU A 102 -2.78 -2.13 3.49
CA LEU A 102 -3.60 -0.92 3.47
C LEU A 102 -3.46 -0.12 4.76
N HIS A 103 -3.56 -0.80 5.91
CA HIS A 103 -3.36 -0.18 7.22
C HIS A 103 -1.98 0.46 7.31
N TYR A 104 -0.93 -0.25 6.89
CA TYR A 104 0.43 0.28 6.91
C TYR A 104 0.59 1.55 6.07
N TYR A 105 0.09 1.58 4.83
CA TYR A 105 0.25 2.75 3.97
C TYR A 105 -0.62 3.94 4.39
N LEU A 106 -1.82 3.72 4.93
CA LEU A 106 -2.72 4.81 5.32
C LEU A 106 -2.45 5.34 6.74
N ILE A 107 -2.10 4.46 7.68
CA ILE A 107 -1.93 4.81 9.09
C ILE A 107 -0.45 4.94 9.44
N ALA A 108 0.36 3.89 9.23
CA ALA A 108 1.75 3.90 9.69
C ALA A 108 2.66 4.88 8.91
N GLN A 109 2.40 5.10 7.62
CA GLN A 109 3.06 6.14 6.83
C GLN A 109 2.34 7.50 6.88
N ASN A 110 1.20 7.58 7.57
CA ASN A 110 0.37 8.78 7.67
C ASN A 110 -0.01 9.41 6.32
N ASN A 111 -0.27 8.58 5.29
CA ASN A 111 -0.79 9.09 4.03
C ASN A 111 -2.30 9.32 4.15
N THR A 112 -2.80 10.48 3.74
CA THR A 112 -4.24 10.77 3.68
C THR A 112 -4.96 9.96 2.61
N MET A 113 -4.28 9.65 1.51
CA MET A 113 -4.84 8.96 0.36
C MET A 113 -3.80 8.11 -0.36
N LEU A 114 -4.23 7.06 -1.06
CA LEU A 114 -3.37 6.37 -2.03
C LEU A 114 -3.30 7.19 -3.33
N GLU A 115 -2.60 8.32 -3.30
CA GLU A 115 -2.22 9.06 -4.51
C GLU A 115 -1.36 8.17 -5.43
N ASP A 116 -1.21 8.52 -6.71
CA ASP A 116 -0.51 7.71 -7.72
C ASP A 116 0.85 7.19 -7.26
N LYS A 117 1.65 8.03 -6.58
CA LYS A 117 2.96 7.63 -6.06
C LYS A 117 2.84 6.60 -4.93
N VAL A 118 1.86 6.76 -4.04
CA VAL A 118 1.63 5.85 -2.91
C VAL A 118 1.02 4.54 -3.43
N ALA A 119 0.03 4.61 -4.31
CA ALA A 119 -0.59 3.46 -4.98
C ALA A 119 0.47 2.61 -5.71
N ASN A 120 1.38 3.24 -6.44
CA ASN A 120 2.50 2.55 -7.08
C ASN A 120 3.47 1.88 -6.07
N ARG A 121 3.70 2.49 -4.91
CA ARG A 121 4.50 1.85 -3.85
C ARG A 121 3.76 0.67 -3.24
N PHE A 122 2.46 0.80 -3.01
CA PHE A 122 1.59 -0.24 -2.50
C PHE A 122 1.57 -1.45 -3.42
N THR A 123 1.34 -1.27 -4.72
CA THR A 123 1.35 -2.38 -5.70
C THR A 123 2.73 -3.04 -5.81
N LYS A 124 3.82 -2.27 -5.74
CA LYS A 124 5.20 -2.81 -5.70
C LYS A 124 5.46 -3.60 -4.43
N ALA A 125 4.99 -3.14 -3.27
CA ALA A 125 5.10 -3.88 -2.03
C ALA A 125 4.33 -5.20 -2.14
N ALA A 126 3.08 -5.15 -2.61
CA ALA A 126 2.28 -6.35 -2.85
C ALA A 126 2.99 -7.36 -3.77
N ALA A 127 3.57 -6.90 -4.89
CA ALA A 127 4.38 -7.76 -5.77
C ALA A 127 5.54 -8.44 -5.03
N LYS A 128 6.28 -7.70 -4.19
CA LYS A 128 7.37 -8.27 -3.39
C LYS A 128 6.92 -9.30 -2.36
N LEU A 129 5.75 -9.11 -1.74
CA LEU A 129 5.20 -10.10 -0.81
C LEU A 129 4.82 -11.37 -1.58
N ALA A 130 4.21 -11.22 -2.76
CA ALA A 130 3.87 -12.34 -3.62
C ALA A 130 5.12 -13.11 -4.08
N GLU A 131 6.17 -12.40 -4.49
CA GLU A 131 7.48 -13.00 -4.83
C GLU A 131 8.08 -13.78 -3.66
N LYS A 132 7.95 -13.25 -2.44
CA LYS A 132 8.40 -13.91 -1.20
C LYS A 132 7.47 -15.01 -0.71
N LYS A 133 6.35 -15.26 -1.41
CA LYS A 133 5.31 -16.23 -1.04
C LYS A 133 4.74 -16.02 0.37
N ILE A 134 4.72 -14.77 0.82
CA ILE A 134 4.15 -14.40 2.13
C ILE A 134 2.63 -14.46 2.01
N LYS A 135 2.01 -15.40 2.74
CA LYS A 135 0.56 -15.63 2.72
C LYS A 135 -0.11 -15.28 4.05
N THR A 136 0.67 -15.14 5.11
CA THR A 136 0.12 -14.89 6.45
C THR A 136 0.18 -13.39 6.77
N PRO A 137 -0.86 -12.83 7.41
CA PRO A 137 -0.84 -11.43 7.84
C PRO A 137 0.23 -11.16 8.92
N GLU A 138 0.60 -12.16 9.72
CA GLU A 138 1.67 -12.12 10.72
C GLU A 138 3.03 -11.83 10.07
N GLU A 139 3.42 -12.63 9.06
CA GLU A 139 4.65 -12.42 8.30
C GLU A 139 4.63 -11.09 7.53
N ALA A 140 3.48 -10.71 6.98
CA ALA A 140 3.33 -9.44 6.27
C ALA A 140 3.58 -8.24 7.20
N MET A 141 3.09 -8.30 8.44
CA MET A 141 3.34 -7.28 9.46
C MET A 141 4.83 -7.13 9.77
N LEU A 142 5.53 -8.25 10.01
CA LEU A 142 6.97 -8.24 10.27
C LEU A 142 7.75 -7.65 9.10
N TYR A 143 7.43 -8.09 7.88
CA TYR A 143 8.08 -7.58 6.66
C TYR A 143 7.84 -6.08 6.47
N MET A 144 6.63 -5.58 6.73
CA MET A 144 6.33 -4.14 6.65
C MET A 144 7.06 -3.32 7.72
N ARG A 145 7.19 -3.85 8.94
CA ARG A 145 7.94 -3.19 10.02
C ARG A 145 9.41 -3.04 9.63
N GLU A 146 10.03 -4.12 9.16
CA GLU A 146 11.42 -4.11 8.70
C GLU A 146 11.60 -3.15 7.51
N ALA A 147 10.67 -3.16 6.55
CA ALA A 147 10.70 -2.24 5.40
C ALA A 147 10.62 -0.77 5.84
N ASN A 148 9.80 -0.46 6.85
CA ASN A 148 9.69 0.90 7.40
C ASN A 148 10.98 1.34 8.10
N GLN A 149 11.57 0.46 8.92
CA GLN A 149 12.83 0.72 9.61
C GLN A 149 13.95 1.03 8.61
N LYS A 150 14.13 0.17 7.60
CA LYS A 150 15.11 0.38 6.52
C LYS A 150 14.85 1.67 5.73
N ALA A 151 13.59 2.03 5.50
CA ALA A 151 13.25 3.29 4.83
C ALA A 151 13.65 4.52 5.67
N ARG A 152 13.39 4.48 6.98
CA ARG A 152 13.76 5.54 7.93
C ARG A 152 15.28 5.69 8.06
N GLU A 153 16.02 4.59 8.11
CA GLU A 153 17.49 4.61 8.17
C GLU A 153 18.12 5.23 6.91
N LYS A 154 17.63 4.86 5.73
CA LYS A 154 18.09 5.45 4.46
C LYS A 154 17.81 6.95 4.40
N GLN A 155 16.69 7.43 4.96
CA GLN A 155 16.41 8.86 5.06
C GLN A 155 17.41 9.57 5.98
N LYS A 156 17.70 9.00 7.16
CA LYS A 156 18.70 9.54 8.11
C LYS A 156 20.10 9.62 7.49
N GLN A 157 20.52 8.58 6.77
CA GLN A 157 21.81 8.57 6.07
C GLN A 157 21.88 9.68 5.01
N LYS A 158 20.86 9.85 4.16
CA LYS A 158 20.82 10.93 3.16
C LYS A 158 20.91 12.33 3.79
N GLN A 159 20.24 12.54 4.92
CA GLN A 159 20.33 13.80 5.66
C GLN A 159 21.74 14.05 6.22
N TYR A 160 22.43 13.01 6.69
CA TYR A 160 23.80 13.10 7.19
C TYR A 160 24.81 13.45 6.09
N TYR A 161 24.72 12.82 4.90
CA TYR A 161 25.61 13.12 3.78
C TYR A 161 25.31 14.48 3.11
N GLY A 162 24.03 14.89 3.04
CA GLY A 162 23.66 16.22 2.52
C GLY A 162 24.18 17.39 3.37
N ARG A 163 24.48 17.15 4.66
CA ARG A 163 25.06 18.15 5.55
C ARG A 163 26.59 18.25 5.45
N LYS A 164 27.26 17.25 4.87
CA LYS A 164 28.73 17.17 4.74
C LYS A 164 29.27 17.69 3.40
N GLN A 165 28.42 18.15 2.48
CA GLN A 165 28.83 18.68 1.17
C GLN A 165 28.43 20.14 0.98
N GLN A 166 28.85 21.03 1.89
CA GLN A 166 29.32 22.34 1.44
C GLN A 166 30.84 22.26 1.37
N VAL A 167 31.34 21.55 0.35
CA VAL A 167 32.70 21.79 -0.10
C VAL A 167 32.62 23.15 -0.80
N VAL A 168 32.84 24.22 -0.05
CA VAL A 168 33.17 25.52 -0.62
C VAL A 168 34.43 25.27 -1.43
N GLN A 169 34.29 25.08 -2.73
CA GLN A 169 35.42 25.09 -3.63
C GLN A 169 36.00 26.50 -3.50
N LYS A 170 37.08 26.62 -2.74
CA LYS A 170 37.91 27.81 -2.77
C LYS A 170 38.59 27.76 -4.14
N GLU A 171 37.92 28.28 -5.15
CA GLU A 171 38.54 28.56 -6.44
C GLU A 171 39.73 29.46 -6.14
N THR A 172 40.94 28.90 -6.27
CA THR A 172 42.16 29.71 -6.22
C THR A 172 42.12 30.57 -7.48
N LEU A 173 41.91 31.88 -7.30
CA LEU A 173 42.04 32.85 -8.39
C LEU A 173 43.40 32.62 -9.07
N PRO A 174 43.44 32.39 -10.39
CA PRO A 174 44.71 32.13 -11.06
C PRO A 174 45.58 33.40 -11.07
N ASP A 175 46.89 33.25 -11.12
CA ASP A 175 47.84 34.36 -10.89
C ASP A 175 47.73 35.53 -11.88
N TRP A 176 47.03 35.37 -13.01
CA TRP A 176 46.72 36.48 -13.92
C TRP A 176 45.72 37.51 -13.37
N ALA A 177 45.03 37.21 -12.26
CA ALA A 177 44.12 38.16 -11.59
C ALA A 177 44.82 39.00 -10.50
N LYS A 178 46.10 38.76 -10.21
CA LYS A 178 46.86 39.49 -9.16
C LYS A 178 47.69 40.66 -9.67
N THR A 179 47.61 41.01 -10.95
CA THR A 179 48.44 42.06 -11.54
C THR A 179 47.58 43.08 -12.26
N LYS A 180 46.86 43.91 -11.49
CA LYS A 180 46.53 45.30 -11.86
C LYS A 180 46.51 46.22 -10.63
N GLU A 181 47.67 46.38 -10.01
CA GLU A 181 48.01 47.64 -9.32
C GLU A 181 49.36 48.09 -9.86
N ASN A 182 49.31 48.91 -10.90
CA ASN A 182 50.46 49.69 -11.36
C ASN A 182 49.93 51.02 -11.88
N LYS A 183 49.71 51.99 -10.97
CA LYS A 183 50.19 53.38 -11.05
C LYS A 183 49.78 54.16 -9.82
#